data_AF-A0A644SM43-F1
#
_entry.id   AF-A0A644SM43-F1
#
_cell.length_a   1.000
_cell.length_b   1.000
_cell.length_c   1.000
_cell.angle_alpha   90.00
_cell.angle_beta   90.00
_cell.angle_gamma   90.00
#
_symmetry.space_group_name_H-M   'P 1'
#
loop_
_entity.id
_entity.type
_entity.pdbx_description
1 polymer ?
#
loop_
_entity_poly.entity_id
_entity_poly.type
_entity_poly.pdbx_seq_one_letter_code
_entity_poly.pdbx_strand_id
1 'polypeptide(L)'
;MKTIIEEIKKEIKNHQNVKNSVLKDVVSWKRTHYILLAEIVSQELSHSKFLQGERKFELGNTISYITLQRFFDNSYKASALNDLRFIKTLDKLCIFLGHYDLNEYILNSKQLTISDDDSEQIEPYRKIIETFCQNEFKAIQKLPEIDLSDIYPYVFEDSAILRRIKEYMKRYKDAEYHFDFDYEFAKFELLDCELLSDEEDLKVLKAHEFWDLVLKTAEGKVFFYKVMNFQTYFLKKDQDMQWKIWDNYNPNLQRVITTYV
;
A
#
# COMPACT_ATOMS: atom_id res chain seq x y z
N MET A 1 5.03 5.34 -6.36
CA MET A 1 5.19 4.08 -7.14
C MET A 1 6.07 4.24 -8.37
N LYS A 2 5.88 5.24 -9.24
CA LYS A 2 6.84 5.50 -10.34
C LYS A 2 8.27 5.76 -9.84
N THR A 3 8.43 6.56 -8.79
CA THR A 3 9.74 6.81 -8.13
C THR A 3 10.38 5.53 -7.63
N ILE A 4 9.65 4.72 -6.85
CA ILE A 4 10.05 3.39 -6.36
C ILE A 4 10.49 2.47 -7.51
N ILE A 5 9.76 2.45 -8.63
CA ILE A 5 10.12 1.61 -9.79
C ILE A 5 11.46 2.07 -10.39
N GLU A 6 11.69 3.37 -10.52
CA GLU A 6 12.96 3.89 -11.04
C GLU A 6 14.13 3.67 -10.06
N GLU A 7 13.87 3.71 -8.74
CA GLU A 7 14.83 3.35 -7.71
C GLU A 7 15.20 1.86 -7.78
N ILE A 8 14.21 0.97 -7.84
CA ILE A 8 14.44 -0.48 -8.02
C ILE A 8 15.28 -0.73 -9.27
N LYS A 9 14.99 -0.07 -10.41
CA LYS A 9 15.80 -0.20 -11.63
C LYS A 9 17.25 0.25 -11.41
N LYS A 10 17.45 1.37 -10.73
CA LYS A 10 18.77 1.91 -10.43
C LYS A 10 19.55 0.98 -9.51
N GLU A 11 18.91 0.42 -8.50
CA GLU A 11 19.53 -0.53 -7.58
C GLU A 11 19.86 -1.86 -8.25
N ILE A 12 18.99 -2.40 -9.10
CA ILE A 12 19.28 -3.61 -9.88
C ILE A 12 20.52 -3.41 -10.74
N LYS A 13 20.64 -2.27 -11.44
CA LYS A 13 21.84 -1.93 -12.22
C LYS A 13 23.10 -1.84 -11.35
N ASN A 14 22.94 -1.53 -10.06
CA ASN A 14 24.02 -1.38 -9.11
C ASN A 14 24.31 -2.62 -8.25
N HIS A 15 23.47 -3.65 -8.35
CA HIS A 15 23.58 -4.89 -7.59
C HIS A 15 24.89 -5.60 -7.90
N GLN A 16 25.53 -6.18 -6.89
CA GLN A 16 26.88 -6.74 -7.00
C GLN A 16 26.98 -7.82 -8.08
N ASN A 17 25.99 -8.72 -8.17
CA ASN A 17 25.98 -9.77 -9.19
C ASN A 17 25.74 -9.24 -10.61
N VAL A 18 25.07 -8.09 -10.75
CA VAL A 18 24.89 -7.42 -12.05
C VAL A 18 26.19 -6.73 -12.44
N LYS A 19 26.84 -6.03 -11.51
CA LYS A 19 28.15 -5.38 -11.71
C LYS A 19 29.29 -6.36 -11.96
N ASN A 20 29.22 -7.58 -11.43
CA ASN A 20 30.22 -8.63 -11.67
C ASN A 20 29.98 -9.41 -12.97
N SER A 21 28.97 -9.02 -13.75
CA SER A 21 28.65 -9.61 -15.05
C SER A 21 28.98 -8.65 -16.20
N VAL A 22 28.87 -9.14 -17.43
CA VAL A 22 28.97 -8.31 -18.65
C VAL A 22 27.91 -7.20 -18.74
N LEU A 23 26.92 -7.15 -17.85
CA LEU A 23 25.93 -6.08 -17.81
C LEU A 23 26.48 -4.74 -17.31
N LYS A 24 27.60 -4.74 -16.56
CA LYS A 24 28.19 -3.54 -15.94
C LYS A 24 28.50 -2.43 -16.95
N ASP A 25 29.09 -2.81 -18.07
CA ASP A 25 29.67 -1.86 -19.03
C ASP A 25 28.68 -1.49 -20.15
N VAL A 26 27.43 -1.95 -20.06
CA VAL A 26 26.42 -1.78 -21.11
C VAL A 26 25.44 -0.67 -20.74
N VAL A 27 25.54 0.46 -21.45
CA VAL A 27 24.69 1.64 -21.24
C VAL A 27 23.21 1.35 -21.55
N SER A 28 22.95 0.61 -22.62
CA SER A 28 21.59 0.25 -23.06
C SER A 28 21.47 -1.25 -23.26
N TRP A 29 20.58 -1.87 -22.49
CA TRP A 29 20.35 -3.31 -22.58
C TRP A 29 19.54 -3.68 -23.82
N LYS A 30 19.97 -4.76 -24.47
CA LYS A 30 19.27 -5.45 -25.56
C LYS A 30 18.73 -6.80 -25.05
N ARG A 31 17.93 -7.49 -25.86
CA ARG A 31 17.34 -8.81 -25.52
C ARG A 31 18.30 -9.77 -24.80
N THR A 32 19.51 -9.95 -25.32
CA THR A 32 20.53 -10.84 -24.72
C THR A 32 20.93 -10.45 -23.29
N HIS A 33 20.97 -9.15 -23.01
CA HIS A 33 21.27 -8.61 -21.67
C HIS A 33 20.12 -8.89 -20.69
N TYR A 34 18.87 -8.80 -21.14
CA TYR A 34 17.71 -9.16 -20.31
C TYR A 34 17.61 -10.66 -20.06
N ILE A 35 18.07 -11.50 -21.00
CA ILE A 35 18.19 -12.95 -20.78
C ILE A 35 19.19 -13.22 -19.67
N LEU A 36 20.38 -12.61 -19.74
CA LEU A 36 21.40 -12.75 -18.71
C LEU A 36 20.93 -12.21 -17.35
N LEU A 37 20.23 -11.07 -17.33
CA LEU A 37 19.65 -10.55 -16.09
C LEU A 37 18.61 -11.50 -15.51
N ALA A 38 17.76 -12.12 -16.34
CA ALA A 38 16.78 -13.10 -15.89
C ALA A 38 17.46 -14.31 -15.22
N GLU A 39 18.59 -14.76 -15.76
CA GLU A 39 19.39 -15.84 -15.18
C GLU A 39 19.98 -15.44 -13.83
N ILE A 40 20.63 -14.26 -13.75
CA ILE A 40 21.20 -13.72 -12.50
C ILE A 40 20.13 -13.61 -11.42
N VAL A 41 18.98 -12.99 -11.75
CA VAL A 41 17.86 -12.84 -10.82
C VAL A 41 17.34 -14.19 -10.37
N SER A 42 17.12 -15.12 -11.30
CA SER A 42 16.58 -16.45 -10.96
C SER A 42 17.53 -17.25 -10.07
N GLN A 43 18.84 -17.15 -10.32
CA GLN A 43 19.86 -17.77 -9.50
C GLN A 43 19.82 -17.22 -8.07
N GLU A 44 19.80 -15.89 -7.90
CA GLU A 44 19.71 -15.27 -6.58
C GLU A 44 18.41 -15.63 -5.85
N LEU A 45 17.27 -15.51 -6.53
CA LEU A 45 15.97 -15.89 -5.96
C LEU A 45 15.94 -17.34 -5.49
N SER A 46 16.60 -18.26 -6.21
CA SER A 46 16.62 -19.67 -5.83
C SER A 46 17.40 -19.94 -4.53
N HIS A 47 18.33 -19.05 -4.15
CA HIS A 47 19.13 -19.16 -2.93
C HIS A 47 18.70 -18.18 -1.83
N SER A 48 17.76 -17.26 -2.12
CA SER A 48 17.32 -16.25 -1.16
C SER A 48 16.64 -16.88 0.06
N LYS A 49 17.09 -16.49 1.26
CA LYS A 49 16.43 -16.89 2.53
C LYS A 49 14.97 -16.43 2.62
N PHE A 50 14.60 -15.39 1.87
CA PHE A 50 13.26 -14.83 1.84
C PHE A 50 12.33 -15.57 0.86
N LEU A 51 12.85 -16.50 0.05
CA LEU A 51 12.08 -17.27 -0.92
C LEU A 51 12.31 -18.78 -0.76
N GLN A 52 11.89 -19.31 0.39
CA GLN A 52 11.97 -20.73 0.74
C GLN A 52 10.58 -21.32 1.05
N GLY A 53 10.47 -22.64 1.04
CA GLY A 53 9.24 -23.35 1.42
C GLY A 53 8.03 -23.00 0.55
N GLU A 54 6.86 -22.88 1.17
CA GLU A 54 5.58 -22.55 0.53
C GLU A 54 5.64 -21.28 -0.32
N ARG A 55 6.35 -20.26 0.17
CA ARG A 55 6.51 -18.97 -0.50
C ARG A 55 7.17 -19.09 -1.88
N LYS A 56 8.08 -20.06 -2.06
CA LYS A 56 8.71 -20.36 -3.35
C LYS A 56 7.68 -20.87 -4.37
N PHE A 57 6.68 -21.63 -3.94
CA PHE A 57 5.62 -22.14 -4.80
C PHE A 57 4.63 -21.02 -5.21
N GLU A 58 4.35 -20.08 -4.31
CA GLU A 58 3.37 -18.99 -4.55
C GLU A 58 3.89 -17.86 -5.45
N LEU A 59 5.17 -17.49 -5.29
CA LEU A 59 5.82 -16.39 -6.02
C LEU A 59 6.59 -16.88 -7.26
N GLY A 60 7.11 -18.11 -7.19
CA GLY A 60 8.11 -18.62 -8.12
C GLY A 60 9.45 -17.92 -7.96
N ASN A 61 10.52 -18.56 -8.42
CA ASN A 61 11.89 -18.05 -8.33
C ASN A 61 12.44 -17.54 -9.68
N THR A 62 11.58 -17.29 -10.66
CA THR A 62 11.99 -16.84 -12.00
C THR A 62 11.23 -15.59 -12.44
N ILE A 63 11.88 -14.77 -13.25
CA ILE A 63 11.27 -13.67 -13.99
C ILE A 63 11.69 -13.80 -15.45
N SER A 64 10.73 -13.76 -16.38
CA SER A 64 11.07 -13.87 -17.80
C SER A 64 11.84 -12.63 -18.29
N TYR A 65 12.76 -12.82 -19.24
CA TYR A 65 13.49 -11.70 -19.85
C TYR A 65 12.54 -10.67 -20.50
N ILE A 66 11.39 -11.11 -21.03
CA ILE A 66 10.38 -10.22 -21.62
C ILE A 66 9.76 -9.33 -20.54
N THR A 67 9.49 -9.89 -19.36
CA THR A 67 8.97 -9.14 -18.21
C THR A 67 9.98 -8.10 -17.74
N LEU A 68 11.26 -8.48 -17.60
CA LEU A 68 12.33 -7.55 -17.24
C LEU A 68 12.52 -6.45 -18.29
N GLN A 69 12.51 -6.81 -19.56
CA GLN A 69 12.58 -5.83 -20.65
C GLN A 69 11.45 -4.82 -20.55
N ARG A 70 10.20 -5.28 -20.41
CA ARG A 70 9.04 -4.39 -20.26
C ARG A 70 9.12 -3.50 -19.02
N PHE A 71 9.62 -4.05 -17.91
CA PHE A 71 9.83 -3.31 -16.67
C PHE A 71 10.82 -2.15 -16.89
N PHE A 72 12.00 -2.42 -17.47
CA PHE A 72 13.00 -1.39 -17.74
C PHE A 72 12.55 -0.38 -18.79
N ASP A 73 11.90 -0.83 -19.87
CA ASP A 73 11.44 0.03 -20.98
C ASP A 73 10.19 0.88 -20.63
N ASN A 74 9.64 0.77 -19.42
CA ASN A 74 8.41 1.43 -19.00
C ASN A 74 7.21 1.16 -19.94
N SER A 75 7.20 0.01 -20.61
CA SER A 75 6.17 -0.35 -21.61
C SER A 75 4.92 -1.00 -20.99
N TYR A 76 4.68 -0.76 -19.69
CA TYR A 76 3.49 -1.22 -18.98
C TYR A 76 2.41 -0.13 -18.94
N LYS A 77 1.14 -0.53 -19.09
CA LYS A 77 0.00 0.39 -18.99
C LYS A 77 -0.11 0.92 -17.55
N ALA A 78 -0.65 2.13 -17.35
CA ALA A 78 -0.89 2.67 -16.01
C ALA A 78 -1.74 1.73 -15.12
N SER A 79 -2.65 0.96 -15.74
CA SER A 79 -3.44 -0.08 -15.08
C SER A 79 -2.61 -1.27 -14.55
N ALA A 80 -1.39 -1.48 -15.05
CA ALA A 80 -0.51 -2.58 -14.64
C ALA A 80 0.07 -2.38 -13.24
N LEU A 81 0.10 -1.15 -12.71
CA LEU A 81 0.50 -0.87 -11.31
C LEU A 81 -0.41 -1.58 -10.29
N ASN A 82 -1.56 -2.05 -10.75
CA ASN A 82 -2.55 -2.75 -9.98
C ASN A 82 -2.72 -4.22 -10.38
N ASP A 83 -1.90 -4.71 -11.32
CA ASP A 83 -1.95 -6.10 -11.77
C ASP A 83 -1.16 -6.96 -10.78
N LEU A 84 -1.81 -7.98 -10.21
CA LEU A 84 -1.18 -8.90 -9.25
C LEU A 84 0.10 -9.55 -9.80
N ARG A 85 0.17 -9.81 -11.11
CA ARG A 85 1.37 -10.36 -11.76
C ARG A 85 2.50 -9.33 -11.79
N PHE A 86 2.17 -8.06 -11.93
CA PHE A 86 3.17 -6.98 -11.87
C PHE A 86 3.66 -6.77 -10.43
N ILE A 87 2.77 -6.79 -9.44
CA ILE A 87 3.16 -6.74 -8.02
C ILE A 87 4.06 -7.91 -7.64
N LYS A 88 3.69 -9.14 -8.00
CA LYS A 88 4.56 -10.32 -7.79
C LYS A 88 5.92 -10.21 -8.51
N THR A 89 5.99 -9.46 -9.61
CA THR A 89 7.26 -9.17 -10.29
C THR A 89 8.10 -8.21 -9.46
N LEU A 90 7.49 -7.15 -8.91
CA LEU A 90 8.16 -6.21 -8.02
C LEU A 90 8.64 -6.89 -6.75
N ASP A 91 7.83 -7.76 -6.12
CA ASP A 91 8.24 -8.53 -4.94
C ASP A 91 9.50 -9.32 -5.20
N LYS A 92 9.55 -10.04 -6.33
CA LYS A 92 10.74 -10.80 -6.72
C LYS A 92 11.95 -9.90 -6.99
N LEU A 93 11.76 -8.72 -7.57
CA LEU A 93 12.86 -7.77 -7.77
C LEU A 93 13.37 -7.21 -6.44
N CYS A 94 12.50 -6.94 -5.48
CA CYS A 94 12.87 -6.52 -4.13
C CYS A 94 13.56 -7.66 -3.35
N ILE A 95 13.12 -8.91 -3.51
CA ILE A 95 13.81 -10.08 -2.96
C ILE A 95 15.20 -10.25 -3.55
N PHE A 96 15.34 -10.02 -4.85
CA PHE A 96 16.65 -9.99 -5.51
C PHE A 96 17.57 -8.89 -4.94
N LEU A 97 17.01 -7.76 -4.50
CA LEU A 97 17.75 -6.68 -3.85
C LEU A 97 18.02 -6.93 -2.34
N GLY A 98 17.59 -8.07 -1.80
CA GLY A 98 17.85 -8.44 -0.40
C GLY A 98 16.76 -8.03 0.59
N HIS A 99 15.56 -7.68 0.10
CA HIS A 99 14.39 -7.41 0.94
C HIS A 99 13.45 -8.63 0.99
N TYR A 100 12.53 -8.66 1.93
CA TYR A 100 11.54 -9.71 2.10
C TYR A 100 10.49 -9.64 0.99
N ASP A 101 10.05 -8.45 0.60
CA ASP A 101 9.11 -8.18 -0.50
C ASP A 101 9.16 -6.70 -0.91
N LEU A 102 8.24 -6.27 -1.79
CA LEU A 102 8.09 -4.88 -2.18
C LEU A 102 7.74 -3.98 -0.98
N ASN A 103 6.97 -4.47 -0.01
CA ASN A 103 6.55 -3.66 1.13
C ASN A 103 7.74 -3.34 2.03
N GLU A 104 8.57 -4.32 2.37
CA GLU A 104 9.80 -4.06 3.16
C GLU A 104 10.74 -3.11 2.39
N TYR A 105 10.86 -3.26 1.07
CA TYR A 105 11.66 -2.34 0.26
C TYR A 105 11.14 -0.90 0.36
N ILE A 106 9.82 -0.70 0.24
CA ILE A 106 9.21 0.64 0.35
C ILE A 106 9.41 1.22 1.75
N LEU A 107 9.29 0.41 2.80
CA LEU A 107 9.51 0.85 4.18
C LEU A 107 10.96 1.30 4.41
N ASN A 108 11.93 0.52 3.94
CA ASN A 108 13.35 0.79 4.13
C ASN A 108 13.86 1.96 3.26
N SER A 109 13.32 2.14 2.05
CA SER A 109 13.67 3.26 1.16
C SER A 109 13.10 4.60 1.65
N LYS A 110 11.96 4.58 2.34
CA LYS A 110 11.33 5.78 2.91
C LYS A 110 11.96 6.28 4.21
N GLN A 111 12.52 5.38 5.03
CA GLN A 111 13.34 5.79 6.18
C GLN A 111 14.60 6.58 5.77
N LEU A 112 14.98 6.56 4.49
CA LEU A 112 16.13 7.29 3.94
C LEU A 112 15.77 8.61 3.23
N THR A 113 14.48 8.92 3.03
CA THR A 113 14.04 10.06 2.19
C THR A 113 13.17 11.11 2.89
N ILE A 114 12.85 10.94 4.17
CA ILE A 114 12.24 12.02 4.95
C ILE A 114 13.37 12.96 5.38
N SER A 115 13.46 14.12 4.72
CA SER A 115 14.20 15.25 5.29
C SER A 115 13.52 15.64 6.60
N ASP A 116 14.29 15.68 7.69
CA ASP A 116 13.80 15.93 9.05
C ASP A 116 12.92 17.21 9.16
N ASP A 117 13.10 18.18 8.27
CA ASP A 117 12.44 19.50 8.27
C ASP A 117 10.96 19.48 7.81
N ASP A 118 10.55 18.56 6.92
CA ASP A 118 9.16 18.45 6.43
C ASP A 118 8.28 17.59 7.35
N SER A 119 8.91 16.75 8.19
CA SER A 119 8.21 15.80 9.06
C SER A 119 7.46 16.49 10.20
N GLU A 120 8.02 17.56 10.78
CA GLU A 120 7.38 18.28 11.90
C GLU A 120 6.14 19.07 11.45
N GLN A 121 6.15 19.63 10.23
CA GLN A 121 5.05 20.48 9.75
C GLN A 121 3.79 19.67 9.40
N ILE A 122 3.97 18.45 8.89
CA ILE A 122 2.85 17.58 8.50
C ILE A 122 2.28 16.77 9.68
N GLU A 123 3.08 16.54 10.71
CA GLU A 123 2.74 15.61 11.80
C GLU A 123 1.39 15.88 12.48
N PRO A 124 0.96 17.14 12.74
CA PRO A 124 -0.36 17.40 13.30
C PRO A 124 -1.50 16.88 12.41
N TYR A 125 -1.37 17.03 11.09
CA TYR A 125 -2.37 16.60 10.11
C TYR A 125 -2.32 15.09 9.87
N ARG A 126 -1.10 14.53 9.82
CA ARG A 126 -0.88 13.08 9.76
C ARG A 126 -1.55 12.39 10.94
N LYS A 127 -1.38 12.93 12.16
CA LYS A 127 -1.98 12.39 13.38
C LYS A 127 -3.51 12.42 13.36
N ILE A 128 -4.13 13.45 12.77
CA ILE A 128 -5.59 13.51 12.59
C ILE A 128 -6.06 12.34 11.71
N ILE A 129 -5.40 12.12 10.56
CA ILE A 129 -5.74 11.03 9.62
C ILE A 129 -5.51 9.67 10.27
N GLU A 130 -4.37 9.49 10.92
CA GLU A 130 -4.01 8.24 11.59
C GLU A 130 -5.03 7.89 12.68
N THR A 131 -5.33 8.85 13.55
CA THR A 131 -6.24 8.63 14.67
C THR A 131 -7.67 8.36 14.19
N PHE A 132 -8.11 9.09 13.15
CA PHE A 132 -9.39 8.84 12.49
C PHE A 132 -9.49 7.39 11.96
N CYS A 133 -8.50 6.94 11.18
CA CYS A 133 -8.52 5.60 10.60
C CYS A 133 -8.36 4.50 11.67
N GLN A 134 -7.58 4.73 12.72
CA GLN A 134 -7.49 3.82 13.86
C GLN A 134 -8.83 3.69 14.60
N ASN A 135 -9.59 4.79 14.74
CA ASN A 135 -10.91 4.75 15.37
C ASN A 135 -11.96 4.12 14.44
N GLU A 136 -11.83 4.28 13.13
CA GLU A 136 -12.62 3.52 12.15
C GLU A 136 -12.33 2.00 12.25
N PHE A 137 -11.07 1.61 12.33
CA PHE A 137 -10.68 0.20 12.56
C PHE A 137 -11.27 -0.36 13.86
N LYS A 138 -11.18 0.39 14.97
CA LYS A 138 -11.81 0.01 16.25
C LYS A 138 -13.33 -0.10 16.15
N ALA A 139 -13.98 0.77 15.39
CA ALA A 139 -15.43 0.68 15.16
C ALA A 139 -15.79 -0.60 14.39
N ILE A 140 -14.98 -0.98 13.39
CA ILE A 140 -15.14 -2.25 12.67
C ILE A 140 -14.98 -3.45 13.62
N GLN A 141 -14.03 -3.39 14.56
CA GLN A 141 -13.84 -4.45 15.56
C GLN A 141 -15.04 -4.65 16.49
N LYS A 142 -15.88 -3.63 16.67
CA LYS A 142 -17.10 -3.68 17.50
C LYS A 142 -18.31 -4.28 16.76
N LEU A 143 -18.21 -4.55 15.45
CA LEU A 143 -19.32 -5.12 14.68
C LEU A 143 -19.85 -6.41 15.35
N PRO A 144 -21.19 -6.60 15.40
CA PRO A 144 -22.22 -5.83 14.69
C PRO A 144 -22.71 -4.56 15.42
N GLU A 145 -22.13 -4.20 16.57
CA GLU A 145 -22.42 -2.94 17.24
C GLU A 145 -21.80 -1.77 16.46
N ILE A 146 -22.59 -0.73 16.18
CA ILE A 146 -22.12 0.46 15.47
C ILE A 146 -21.92 1.58 16.49
N ASP A 147 -20.67 1.85 16.80
CA ASP A 147 -20.24 2.98 17.63
C ASP A 147 -19.16 3.78 16.88
N LEU A 148 -19.52 5.00 16.46
CA LEU A 148 -18.65 5.92 15.73
C LEU A 148 -18.28 7.14 16.58
N SER A 149 -18.55 7.11 17.89
CA SER A 149 -18.32 8.25 18.79
C SER A 149 -16.87 8.75 18.75
N ASP A 150 -15.91 7.82 18.69
CA ASP A 150 -14.47 8.11 18.60
C ASP A 150 -14.04 8.74 17.27
N ILE A 151 -14.89 8.69 16.24
CA ILE A 151 -14.61 9.23 14.89
C ILE A 151 -15.03 10.70 14.81
N TYR A 152 -16.13 11.08 15.45
CA TYR A 152 -16.73 12.42 15.34
C TYR A 152 -15.78 13.59 15.63
N PRO A 153 -14.81 13.50 16.57
CA PRO A 153 -13.87 14.59 16.79
C PRO A 153 -12.97 14.92 15.58
N TYR A 154 -12.82 14.02 14.62
CA TYR A 154 -11.86 14.13 13.52
C TYR A 154 -12.50 14.45 12.16
N VAL A 155 -13.84 14.50 12.09
CA VAL A 155 -14.59 14.73 10.84
C VAL A 155 -15.69 15.75 11.04
N PHE A 156 -16.15 16.36 9.95
CA PHE A 156 -17.37 17.16 9.99
C PHE A 156 -18.61 16.25 10.05
N GLU A 157 -19.61 16.63 10.84
CA GLU A 157 -20.84 15.85 11.04
C GLU A 157 -21.60 15.57 9.73
N ASP A 158 -21.59 16.54 8.81
CA ASP A 158 -22.24 16.45 7.50
C ASP A 158 -21.27 16.01 6.37
N SER A 159 -20.07 15.55 6.71
CA SER A 159 -19.06 15.16 5.72
C SER A 159 -19.50 13.93 4.91
N ALA A 160 -19.11 13.92 3.62
CA ALA A 160 -19.40 12.78 2.75
C ALA A 160 -18.68 11.51 3.21
N ILE A 161 -17.47 11.63 3.79
CA ILE A 161 -16.74 10.51 4.38
C ILE A 161 -17.50 9.87 5.53
N LEU A 162 -18.05 10.66 6.47
CA LEU A 162 -18.82 10.10 7.58
C LEU A 162 -20.11 9.42 7.10
N ARG A 163 -20.76 9.99 6.08
CA ARG A 163 -21.93 9.35 5.45
C ARG A 163 -21.57 7.99 4.84
N ARG A 164 -20.46 7.89 4.09
CA ARG A 164 -19.98 6.62 3.53
C ARG A 164 -19.68 5.58 4.61
N ILE A 165 -19.07 6.01 5.72
CA ILE A 165 -18.80 5.13 6.88
C ILE A 165 -20.09 4.59 7.48
N LYS A 166 -21.04 5.48 7.79
CA LYS A 166 -22.35 5.10 8.32
C LYS A 166 -23.06 4.10 7.39
N GLU A 167 -23.00 4.34 6.08
CA GLU A 167 -23.61 3.46 5.08
C GLU A 167 -23.00 2.06 5.04
N TYR A 168 -21.66 1.94 4.94
CA TYR A 168 -21.05 0.61 4.87
C TYR A 168 -21.14 -0.12 6.23
N MET A 169 -21.01 0.58 7.37
CA MET A 169 -21.16 -0.01 8.71
C MET A 169 -22.57 -0.56 8.90
N LYS A 170 -23.58 0.17 8.43
CA LYS A 170 -24.95 -0.31 8.43
C LYS A 170 -25.11 -1.58 7.59
N ARG A 171 -24.51 -1.64 6.39
CA ARG A 171 -24.54 -2.85 5.55
C ARG A 171 -23.88 -4.04 6.24
N TYR A 172 -22.74 -3.83 6.91
CA TYR A 172 -22.07 -4.88 7.67
C TYR A 172 -22.92 -5.38 8.85
N LYS A 173 -23.56 -4.47 9.59
CA LYS A 173 -24.52 -4.84 10.64
C LYS A 173 -25.72 -5.61 10.09
N ASP A 174 -26.36 -5.10 9.04
CA ASP A 174 -27.57 -5.69 8.44
C ASP A 174 -27.30 -7.09 7.87
N ALA A 175 -26.05 -7.35 7.44
CA ALA A 175 -25.59 -8.67 6.97
C ALA A 175 -24.88 -9.49 8.06
N GLU A 176 -25.01 -9.10 9.33
CA GLU A 176 -24.47 -9.81 10.50
C GLU A 176 -22.98 -10.15 10.34
N TYR A 177 -22.18 -9.17 9.93
CA TYR A 177 -20.73 -9.28 9.97
C TYR A 177 -20.20 -9.08 11.40
N HIS A 178 -19.15 -9.82 11.72
CA HIS A 178 -18.41 -9.76 12.97
C HIS A 178 -16.92 -9.74 12.66
N PHE A 179 -16.14 -9.09 13.50
CA PHE A 179 -14.68 -9.15 13.39
C PHE A 179 -14.15 -10.52 13.83
N ASP A 180 -13.19 -11.06 13.11
CA ASP A 180 -12.54 -12.31 13.46
C ASP A 180 -11.34 -12.09 14.41
N PHE A 181 -11.58 -12.25 15.70
CA PHE A 181 -10.53 -12.10 16.72
C PHE A 181 -9.48 -13.23 16.72
N ASP A 182 -9.75 -14.36 16.05
CA ASP A 182 -8.76 -15.43 15.88
C ASP A 182 -7.69 -15.05 14.84
N TYR A 183 -7.92 -13.98 14.05
CA TYR A 183 -6.95 -13.48 13.08
C TYR A 183 -5.91 -12.56 13.74
N GLU A 184 -4.82 -13.15 14.24
CA GLU A 184 -3.77 -12.46 15.01
C GLU A 184 -3.02 -11.35 14.24
N PHE A 185 -3.09 -11.34 12.90
CA PHE A 185 -2.41 -10.36 12.06
C PHE A 185 -3.21 -9.09 11.82
N ALA A 186 -4.42 -8.99 12.38
CA ALA A 186 -5.31 -7.88 12.08
C ALA A 186 -4.71 -6.53 12.51
N LYS A 187 -4.58 -5.60 11.58
CA LYS A 187 -4.05 -4.27 11.85
C LYS A 187 -4.50 -3.23 10.84
N PHE A 188 -4.49 -1.98 11.31
CA PHE A 188 -4.44 -0.80 10.47
C PHE A 188 -3.08 -0.12 10.65
N GLU A 189 -2.50 0.40 9.58
CA GLU A 189 -1.25 1.15 9.61
C GLU A 189 -1.29 2.31 8.60
N LEU A 190 -1.09 3.54 9.07
CA LEU A 190 -0.83 4.69 8.20
C LEU A 190 0.66 4.71 7.85
N LEU A 191 0.98 4.15 6.68
CA LEU A 191 2.35 3.93 6.24
C LEU A 191 3.07 5.22 5.84
N ASP A 192 2.32 6.15 5.23
CA ASP A 192 2.89 7.38 4.70
C ASP A 192 1.83 8.46 4.58
N CYS A 193 2.28 9.70 4.68
CA CYS A 193 1.48 10.88 4.45
C CYS A 193 2.33 11.95 3.75
N GLU A 194 1.87 12.46 2.62
CA GLU A 194 2.53 13.48 1.82
C GLU A 194 1.62 14.71 1.74
N LEU A 195 2.13 15.89 2.09
CA LEU A 195 1.40 17.15 1.96
C LEU A 195 1.43 17.59 0.50
N LEU A 196 0.27 17.60 -0.17
CA LEU A 196 0.12 18.03 -1.56
C LEU A 196 -0.19 19.53 -1.67
N SER A 197 -0.87 20.08 -0.67
CA SER A 197 -1.26 21.49 -0.64
C SER A 197 -1.31 22.02 0.79
N ASP A 198 -0.74 23.19 0.99
CA ASP A 198 -0.59 23.86 2.29
C ASP A 198 -1.23 25.26 2.25
N GLU A 199 -2.56 25.34 2.26
CA GLU A 199 -3.30 26.63 2.27
C GLU A 199 -3.81 26.95 3.67
N GLU A 200 -4.09 28.22 3.97
CA GLU A 200 -4.49 28.68 5.30
C GLU A 200 -5.70 27.93 5.88
N ASP A 201 -6.68 27.60 5.02
CA ASP A 201 -7.95 26.97 5.38
C ASP A 201 -8.15 25.57 4.78
N LEU A 202 -7.18 25.08 4.00
CA LEU A 202 -7.25 23.78 3.34
C LEU A 202 -5.88 23.11 3.33
N LYS A 203 -5.80 21.92 3.92
CA LYS A 203 -4.67 21.02 3.71
C LYS A 203 -5.11 19.85 2.85
N VAL A 204 -4.28 19.48 1.88
CA VAL A 204 -4.50 18.29 1.06
C VAL A 204 -3.36 17.32 1.32
N LEU A 205 -3.68 16.16 1.86
CA LEU A 205 -2.71 15.14 2.19
C LEU A 205 -2.99 13.89 1.39
N LYS A 206 -1.94 13.27 0.88
CA LYS A 206 -2.01 11.95 0.27
C LYS A 206 -1.52 10.93 1.28
N ALA A 207 -2.37 9.97 1.59
CA ALA A 207 -2.10 8.94 2.57
C ALA A 207 -1.94 7.58 1.89
N HIS A 208 -1.00 6.79 2.38
CA HIS A 208 -0.90 5.37 2.08
C HIS A 208 -1.25 4.58 3.33
N GLU A 209 -2.29 3.77 3.21
CA GLU A 209 -2.87 3.02 4.31
C GLU A 209 -2.76 1.53 4.03
N PHE A 210 -2.49 0.77 5.08
CA PHE A 210 -2.58 -0.67 5.05
C PHE A 210 -3.67 -1.14 6.00
N TRP A 211 -4.60 -1.92 5.46
CA TRP A 211 -5.69 -2.54 6.20
C TRP A 211 -5.55 -4.05 6.05
N ASP A 212 -5.43 -4.77 7.16
CA ASP A 212 -5.46 -6.23 7.22
C ASP A 212 -6.46 -6.64 8.28
N LEU A 213 -7.59 -7.21 7.88
CA LEU A 213 -8.61 -7.70 8.79
C LEU A 213 -9.42 -8.82 8.15
N VAL A 214 -10.10 -9.57 9.00
CA VAL A 214 -11.02 -10.62 8.58
C VAL A 214 -12.37 -10.37 9.22
N LEU A 215 -13.42 -10.43 8.39
CA LEU A 215 -14.80 -10.40 8.85
C LEU A 215 -15.47 -11.75 8.58
N LYS A 216 -16.35 -12.16 9.50
CA LYS A 216 -17.16 -13.38 9.39
C LYS A 216 -18.64 -13.02 9.40
N THR A 217 -19.44 -13.65 8.55
CA THR A 217 -20.91 -13.53 8.65
C THR A 217 -21.48 -14.56 9.64
N ALA A 218 -22.74 -14.41 10.04
CA ALA A 218 -23.44 -15.39 10.88
C ALA A 218 -23.46 -16.80 10.25
N GLU A 219 -23.53 -16.88 8.93
CA GLU A 219 -23.45 -18.13 8.15
C GLU A 219 -22.03 -18.76 8.11
N GLY A 220 -21.02 -18.13 8.71
CA GLY A 220 -19.64 -18.62 8.74
C GLY A 220 -18.82 -18.31 7.47
N LYS A 221 -19.32 -17.45 6.55
CA LYS A 221 -18.52 -16.99 5.41
C LYS A 221 -17.42 -16.06 5.90
N VAL A 222 -16.20 -16.29 5.43
CA VAL A 222 -15.00 -15.55 5.81
C VAL A 222 -14.61 -14.59 4.70
N PHE A 223 -14.38 -13.32 5.06
CA PHE A 223 -14.01 -12.26 4.16
C PHE A 223 -12.68 -11.64 4.60
N PHE A 224 -11.64 -11.89 3.82
CA PHE A 224 -10.32 -11.28 4.02
C PHE A 224 -10.29 -9.91 3.38
N TYR A 225 -9.99 -8.88 4.17
CA TYR A 225 -9.75 -7.53 3.70
C TYR A 225 -8.29 -7.15 3.95
N LYS A 226 -7.45 -7.43 2.96
CA LYS A 226 -6.02 -7.12 2.96
C LYS A 226 -5.70 -6.18 1.81
N VAL A 227 -5.72 -4.88 2.08
CA VAL A 227 -5.69 -3.85 1.03
C VAL A 227 -4.69 -2.75 1.37
N MET A 228 -3.87 -2.42 0.37
CA MET A 228 -3.11 -1.18 0.32
C MET A 228 -3.98 -0.09 -0.31
N ASN A 229 -4.36 0.91 0.48
CA ASN A 229 -5.18 2.02 0.04
C ASN A 229 -4.36 3.27 -0.18
N PHE A 230 -4.56 3.89 -1.34
CA PHE A 230 -4.06 5.22 -1.64
C PHE A 230 -5.24 6.16 -1.48
N GLN A 231 -5.13 7.14 -0.60
CA GLN A 231 -6.21 8.06 -0.27
C GLN A 231 -5.72 9.48 -0.43
N THR A 232 -6.61 10.39 -0.78
CA THR A 232 -6.37 11.83 -0.70
C THR A 232 -7.35 12.42 0.29
N TYR A 233 -6.84 12.97 1.38
CA TYR A 233 -7.60 13.60 2.45
C TYR A 233 -7.60 15.12 2.27
N PHE A 234 -8.78 15.71 2.47
CA PHE A 234 -8.99 17.15 2.46
C PHE A 234 -9.31 17.57 3.90
N LEU A 235 -8.43 18.33 4.54
CA LEU A 235 -8.62 18.82 5.89
C LEU A 235 -8.98 20.30 5.84
N LYS A 236 -9.95 20.70 6.66
CA LYS A 236 -10.37 22.09 6.85
C LYS A 236 -10.48 22.42 8.33
N LYS A 237 -10.36 23.70 8.66
CA LYS A 237 -10.70 24.18 10.01
C LYS A 237 -12.22 24.20 10.18
N ASP A 238 -12.68 23.81 11.36
CA ASP A 238 -14.06 24.02 11.77
C ASP A 238 -14.28 25.41 12.39
N GLN A 239 -15.46 25.64 12.97
CA GLN A 239 -15.81 26.92 13.59
C GLN A 239 -14.95 27.24 14.82
N ASP A 240 -14.35 26.23 15.46
CA ASP A 240 -13.48 26.33 16.63
C ASP A 240 -11.99 26.35 16.23
N MET A 241 -11.70 26.59 14.95
CA MET A 241 -10.36 26.62 14.35
C MET A 241 -9.58 25.30 14.48
N GLN A 242 -10.29 24.18 14.68
CA GLN A 242 -9.68 22.85 14.76
C GLN A 242 -9.67 22.20 13.37
N TRP A 243 -8.53 21.59 13.00
CA TRP A 243 -8.44 20.83 11.75
C TRP A 243 -9.23 19.53 11.84
N LYS A 244 -10.10 19.29 10.86
CA LYS A 244 -10.89 18.07 10.70
C LYS A 244 -10.87 17.62 9.25
N ILE A 245 -11.07 16.32 9.03
CA ILE A 245 -11.22 15.74 7.70
C ILE A 245 -12.59 16.16 7.16
N TRP A 246 -12.57 16.94 6.09
CA TRP A 246 -13.76 17.38 5.37
C TRP A 246 -14.26 16.30 4.41
N ASP A 247 -13.34 15.66 3.69
CA ASP A 247 -13.64 14.51 2.83
C ASP A 247 -12.38 13.69 2.54
N ASN A 248 -12.54 12.51 1.95
CA ASN A 248 -11.47 11.78 1.29
C ASN A 248 -11.87 11.29 -0.10
N TYR A 249 -10.87 11.15 -0.96
CA TYR A 249 -11.01 10.51 -2.26
C TYR A 249 -10.20 9.21 -2.27
N ASN A 250 -10.92 8.09 -2.41
CA ASN A 250 -10.34 6.77 -2.59
C ASN A 250 -10.37 6.36 -4.08
N PRO A 251 -9.28 6.49 -4.84
CA PRO A 251 -9.19 5.97 -6.21
C PRO A 251 -9.44 4.45 -6.32
N ASN A 252 -9.29 3.69 -5.24
CA ASN A 252 -9.54 2.24 -5.21
C ASN A 252 -11.01 1.89 -4.88
N LEU A 253 -11.89 2.86 -4.59
CA LEU A 253 -13.26 2.62 -4.10
C LEU A 253 -14.07 1.69 -5.01
N GLN A 254 -13.92 1.82 -6.34
CA GLN A 254 -14.64 1.00 -7.31
C GLN A 254 -14.29 -0.50 -7.22
N ARG A 255 -13.10 -0.86 -6.75
CA ARG A 255 -12.66 -2.27 -6.66
C ARG A 255 -13.14 -2.96 -5.41
N VAL A 256 -13.22 -2.24 -4.30
CA VAL A 256 -13.71 -2.78 -3.02
C VAL A 256 -15.20 -3.12 -3.13
N ILE A 257 -15.99 -2.28 -3.81
CA ILE A 257 -17.43 -2.51 -3.97
C ILE A 257 -17.74 -3.75 -4.84
N THR A 258 -16.99 -3.99 -5.92
CA THR A 258 -17.26 -5.15 -6.81
C THR A 258 -16.73 -6.50 -6.31
N THR A 259 -15.85 -6.52 -5.31
CA THR A 259 -15.22 -7.77 -4.86
C THR A 259 -15.95 -8.38 -3.66
N TYR A 260 -16.69 -7.57 -2.90
CA TYR A 260 -17.31 -7.96 -1.63
C TYR A 260 -18.83 -7.72 -1.58
N VAL A 261 -19.44 -7.39 -2.73
CA VAL A 261 -20.90 -7.41 -2.98
C VAL A 261 -21.17 -8.50 -4.03
#